data_AF-G7VPN5-F1
#
_entry.id   AF-G7VPN5-F1
#
_cell.length_a   1.000
_cell.length_b   1.000
_cell.length_c   1.000
_cell.angle_alpha   90.00
_cell.angle_beta   90.00
_cell.angle_gamma   90.00
#
_symmetry.space_group_name_H-M   'P 1'
#
loop_
_entity.id
_entity.type
_entity.pdbx_description
1 polymer ?
#
loop_
_entity_poly.entity_id
_entity_poly.type
_entity_poly.pdbx_seq_one_letter_code
_entity_poly.pdbx_strand_id
1 'polypeptide(L)' 'MQENTLGAKIKKARRYHGLTKRELSARMKVDAKTIHNWGLGKTSPSTKYLDRVQSFIEILKEYDTV' A
#
# COMPACT_ATOMS: atom_id res chain seq x y z
N MET A 1 -11.14 4.04 -12.52
CA MET A 1 -9.81 3.60 -12.07
C MET A 1 -9.95 2.17 -11.58
N GLN A 2 -9.25 1.21 -12.15
CA GLN A 2 -9.41 -0.21 -11.81
C GLN A 2 -9.03 -0.44 -10.33
N GLU A 3 -9.97 -0.94 -9.55
CA GLU A 3 -9.84 -1.16 -8.10
C GLU A 3 -8.83 -2.27 -7.75
N ASN A 4 -8.30 -2.96 -8.76
CA ASN A 4 -7.45 -4.14 -8.58
C ASN A 4 -5.95 -3.89 -8.76
N THR A 5 -5.51 -2.65 -8.97
CA THR A 5 -4.06 -2.33 -9.06
C THR A 5 -3.38 -2.35 -7.68
N LEU A 6 -2.09 -2.66 -7.64
CA LEU A 6 -1.30 -2.65 -6.40
C LEU A 6 -1.37 -1.30 -5.68
N GLY A 7 -1.31 -0.19 -6.44
CA GLY A 7 -1.44 1.16 -5.88
C GLY A 7 -2.79 1.42 -5.22
N ALA A 8 -3.88 0.95 -5.84
CA ALA A 8 -5.22 1.02 -5.26
C ALA A 8 -5.29 0.21 -3.94
N LYS A 9 -4.73 -1.00 -3.92
CA LYS A 9 -4.67 -1.86 -2.72
C LYS A 9 -3.88 -1.21 -1.58
N ILE A 10 -2.71 -0.62 -1.87
CA ILE A 10 -1.92 0.14 -0.88
C ILE A 10 -2.73 1.31 -0.32
N LYS A 11 -3.46 2.05 -1.18
CA LYS A 11 -4.28 3.19 -0.75
C LYS A 11 -5.45 2.74 0.12
N LYS A 12 -6.09 1.61 -0.19
CA LYS A 12 -7.19 1.00 0.58
C LYS A 12 -6.68 0.51 1.93
N ALA A 13 -5.59 -0.27 1.97
CA ALA A 13 -5.00 -0.79 3.21
C ALA A 13 -4.54 0.35 4.14
N ARG A 14 -3.93 1.40 3.59
CA ARG A 14 -3.55 2.60 4.36
C ARG A 14 -4.77 3.25 5.04
N ARG A 15 -5.88 3.39 4.31
CA ARG A 15 -7.12 3.95 4.87
C ARG A 15 -7.75 3.03 5.90
N TYR A 16 -7.74 1.72 5.65
CA TYR A 16 -8.24 0.71 6.58
C TYR A 16 -7.52 0.77 7.94
N HIS A 17 -6.19 0.91 7.93
CA HIS A 17 -5.40 1.09 9.15
C HIS A 17 -5.48 2.50 9.78
N GLY A 18 -6.25 3.44 9.19
CA GLY A 18 -6.32 4.82 9.67
C GLY A 18 -5.02 5.62 9.53
N LEU A 19 -4.06 5.15 8.71
CA LEU A 19 -2.73 5.75 8.61
C LEU A 19 -2.70 6.93 7.64
N THR A 20 -1.94 7.96 7.99
CA THR A 20 -1.49 8.99 7.06
C THR A 20 -0.41 8.45 6.12
N LYS A 21 -0.08 9.22 5.06
CA LYS A 21 1.03 8.86 4.17
C LYS A 21 2.39 8.83 4.90
N ARG A 22 2.58 9.72 5.89
CA ARG A 22 3.82 9.85 6.68
C ARG A 22 4.00 8.69 7.65
N GLU A 23 2.92 8.24 8.28
CA GLU A 23 3.00 7.10 9.20
C GLU A 23 3.27 5.80 8.44
N LEU A 24 2.62 5.61 7.28
CA LEU A 24 2.92 4.47 6.43
C LEU A 24 4.37 4.51 5.92
N SER A 25 4.87 5.68 5.53
CA SER A 25 6.25 5.81 5.05
C SER A 25 7.27 5.51 6.15
N ALA A 26 7.02 5.96 7.38
CA ALA A 26 7.82 5.63 8.55
C ALA A 26 7.84 4.11 8.83
N ARG A 27 6.66 3.45 8.81
CA ARG A 27 6.54 1.99 9.01
C ARG A 27 7.27 1.20 7.92
N MET A 28 7.23 1.68 6.68
CA MET A 28 7.87 1.04 5.53
C MET A 28 9.36 1.40 5.38
N LYS A 29 9.86 2.37 6.16
CA LYS A 29 11.21 2.95 6.06
C LYS A 29 11.51 3.47 4.64
N VAL A 30 10.55 4.20 4.06
CA VAL A 30 10.67 4.86 2.75
C VAL A 30 10.21 6.30 2.83
N ASP A 31 10.44 7.08 1.79
CA ASP A 31 9.96 8.46 1.72
C ASP A 31 8.43 8.53 1.49
N ALA A 32 7.79 9.57 2.00
CA ALA A 32 6.34 9.77 1.83
C ALA A 32 5.95 9.95 0.34
N LYS A 33 6.84 10.49 -0.49
CA LYS A 33 6.67 10.59 -1.95
C LYS A 33 6.69 9.21 -2.60
N THR A 34 7.49 8.26 -2.10
CA THR A 34 7.48 6.86 -2.58
C THR A 34 6.12 6.23 -2.34
N ILE A 35 5.56 6.35 -1.12
CA ILE A 35 4.21 5.85 -0.81
C ILE A 35 3.15 6.52 -1.69
N HIS A 36 3.27 7.83 -1.92
CA HIS A 36 2.36 8.57 -2.79
C HIS A 36 2.41 8.05 -4.24
N ASN A 37 3.60 7.87 -4.80
CA ASN A 37 3.79 7.38 -6.16
C ASN A 37 3.32 5.93 -6.33
N TRP A 38 3.57 5.06 -5.36
CA TRP A 38 3.03 3.70 -5.33
C TRP A 38 1.50 3.72 -5.35
N GLY A 39 0.87 4.55 -4.51
CA GLY A 39 -0.58 4.69 -4.46
C GLY A 39 -1.21 5.27 -5.74
N LEU A 40 -0.45 6.02 -6.54
CA LEU A 40 -0.86 6.54 -7.84
C LEU A 40 -0.53 5.59 -9.01
N GLY A 41 0.23 4.50 -8.75
CA GLY A 41 0.73 3.62 -9.81
C GLY A 41 1.82 4.24 -10.69
N LYS A 42 2.42 5.38 -10.28
CA LYS A 42 3.53 6.03 -11.02
C LYS A 42 4.83 5.24 -10.95
N THR A 43 5.02 4.49 -9.86
CA THR A 43 6.17 3.63 -9.62
C THR A 43 5.70 2.41 -8.83
N SER A 44 6.40 1.29 -8.96
CA SER A 44 6.11 0.07 -8.19
C SER A 44 7.14 -0.13 -7.06
N PRO A 45 6.78 -0.83 -5.97
CA PRO A 45 7.76 -1.26 -4.98
C PRO A 45 8.80 -2.17 -5.62
N SER A 46 10.07 -1.99 -5.26
CA SER A 46 11.10 -2.98 -5.63
C SER A 46 10.92 -4.26 -4.82
N THR A 47 11.57 -5.34 -5.24
CA THR A 47 11.55 -6.66 -4.56
C THR A 47 11.78 -6.54 -3.05
N LYS A 48 12.71 -5.69 -2.60
CA LYS A 48 12.99 -5.43 -1.17
C LYS A 48 11.77 -4.96 -0.36
N TYR A 49 10.85 -4.24 -0.99
CA TYR A 49 9.65 -3.71 -0.33
C TYR A 49 8.40 -4.49 -0.65
N LEU A 50 8.46 -5.39 -1.64
CA LEU A 50 7.30 -6.12 -2.13
C LEU A 50 6.72 -7.02 -1.04
N ASP A 51 7.55 -7.72 -0.28
CA ASP A 51 7.10 -8.56 0.86
C ASP A 51 6.37 -7.72 1.92
N ARG A 52 6.96 -6.58 2.32
CA ARG A 52 6.34 -5.69 3.31
C ARG A 52 5.02 -5.12 2.82
N VAL A 53 4.96 -4.73 1.56
CA VAL A 53 3.73 -4.23 0.93
C VAL A 53 2.70 -5.35 0.86
N GLN A 54 3.11 -6.57 0.52
CA GLN A 54 2.21 -7.72 0.40
C GLN A 54 1.60 -8.11 1.75
N SER A 55 2.40 -8.18 2.81
CA SER A 55 1.90 -8.39 4.18
C SER A 55 1.01 -7.23 4.65
N PHE A 56 1.31 -6.00 4.23
CA PHE A 56 0.50 -4.83 4.59
C PHE A 56 -0.88 -4.82 3.92
N ILE A 57 -1.00 -5.30 2.68
CA ILE A 57 -2.28 -5.37 1.97
C ILE A 57 -3.04 -6.68 2.26
N GLU A 58 -2.42 -7.66 2.90
CA GLU A 58 -3.01 -8.97 3.19
C GLU A 58 -4.26 -8.87 4.07
N ILE A 59 -4.32 -7.88 4.97
CA ILE A 59 -5.51 -7.56 5.77
C ILE A 59 -6.77 -7.30 4.92
N LEU A 60 -6.60 -6.92 3.65
CA LEU A 60 -7.73 -6.70 2.74
C LEU A 60 -8.26 -8.00 2.12
N LYS A 61 -7.48 -9.09 2.13
CA LYS A 61 -7.88 -10.39 1.57
C LYS A 61 -8.89 -11.12 2.45
N GLU A 62 -8.85 -10.90 3.77
CA GLU A 62 -9.81 -11.49 4.73
C GLU A 62 -11.25 -11.00 4.56
N TYR A 63 -11.48 -9.95 3.75
CA TYR A 63 -12.81 -9.37 3.52
C TYR A 63 -13.41 -9.67 2.14
N ASP A 64 -12.71 -10.40 1.27
CA ASP A 64 -13.19 -10.73 -0.09
C ASP A 64 -13.84 -12.12 -0.17
N THR A 65 -14.16 -12.72 0.99
CA THR A 65 -14.93 -13.97 1.10
C THR A 65 -16.32 -13.67 1.68
N VAL A 66 -17.18 -13.08 0.87
CA VAL A 66 -18.64 -13.07 1.05
C VAL A 66 -19.33 -13.08 -0.30
#